data_AF-A0A8T0RDC2-F1
#
_entry.id   AF-A0A8T0RDC2-F1
#
_cell.length_a   1.000
_cell.length_b   1.000
_cell.length_c   1.000
_cell.angle_alpha   90.00
_cell.angle_beta   90.00
_cell.angle_gamma   90.00
#
_symmetry.space_group_name_H-M   'P 1'
#
loop_
_entity.id
_entity.type
_entity.pdbx_description
1 polymer ?
#
loop_
_entity_poly.entity_id
_entity_poly.type
_entity_poly.pdbx_seq_one_letter_code
_entity_poly.pdbx_strand_id
1 'polypeptide(L)' 'MHPPLLKVVVGRPKTERHKGGTANKRKKGKHQCPICKEYGHHWPSCKKGSKEDIEAIKDGTTKEEKRYKHNHTKIHCAMG' A
#
# COMPACT_ATOMS: atom_id res chain seq x y z
N MET A 1 36.05 26.65 23.31
CA MET A 1 35.00 26.08 24.18
C MET A 1 34.44 24.84 23.48
N HIS A 2 34.65 23.65 24.04
CA HIS A 2 34.09 22.42 23.47
C HIS A 2 32.63 22.28 23.92
N PRO A 3 31.65 22.13 23.01
CA PRO A 3 30.27 21.89 23.39
C PRO A 3 30.19 20.52 24.12
N PRO A 4 29.40 20.42 25.20
CA PRO A 4 29.27 19.17 25.94
C PRO A 4 28.69 18.08 25.03
N LEU A 5 29.43 16.97 24.92
CA LEU A 5 29.00 15.78 24.18
C LEU A 5 27.73 15.24 24.84
N LEU A 6 26.57 15.53 24.23
CA LEU A 6 25.30 14.97 24.65
C LEU A 6 25.44 13.44 24.67
N LYS A 7 25.21 12.84 25.84
CA LYS A 7 25.21 11.38 26.00
C LYS A 7 24.21 10.81 25.01
N VAL A 8 24.66 9.88 24.16
CA VAL A 8 23.77 9.05 23.34
C VAL A 8 22.79 8.39 24.30
N VAL A 9 21.53 8.83 24.26
CA VAL A 9 20.45 8.19 24.99
C VAL A 9 20.38 6.76 24.46
N VAL A 10 20.57 5.77 25.32
CA VAL A 10 20.51 4.36 24.94
C VAL A 10 19.08 4.07 24.47
N GLY A 11 18.88 3.99 23.15
CA GLY A 11 17.61 3.66 22.53
C GLY A 11 17.20 4.56 21.37
N ARG A 12 16.19 4.10 20.62
CA ARG A 12 15.57 4.88 19.53
C ARG A 12 14.75 6.04 20.13
N PRO A 13 14.98 7.30 19.71
CA PRO A 13 14.12 8.41 20.10
C PRO A 13 12.65 8.06 19.80
N LYS A 14 11.78 8.14 20.81
CA LYS A 14 10.35 7.92 20.64
C LYS A 14 9.80 9.10 19.84
N THR A 15 9.78 8.99 18.52
CA THR A 15 9.01 9.90 17.67
C THR A 15 7.53 9.64 17.97
N GLU A 16 6.84 10.63 18.55
CA GLU A 16 5.40 10.55 18.73
C GLU A 16 4.73 10.42 17.35
N ARG A 17 4.11 9.27 17.10
CA ARG A 17 3.50 8.99 15.80
C ARG A 17 2.06 9.46 15.82
N HIS A 18 1.83 10.67 15.32
CA HIS A 18 0.49 11.20 15.09
C HIS A 18 -0.32 10.22 14.21
N LYS A 19 -1.47 9.76 14.72
CA LYS A 19 -2.38 8.87 13.99
C LYS A 19 -3.06 9.72 12.91
N GLY A 20 -2.64 9.56 11.64
CA GLY A 20 -3.22 10.30 10.51
C GLY A 20 -4.76 10.31 10.52
N GLY A 21 -5.32 11.49 10.23
CA GLY A 21 -6.75 11.81 10.34
C GLY A 21 -7.68 10.84 9.61
N THR A 22 -8.89 10.69 10.14
CA THR A 22 -9.89 9.69 9.71
C THR A 22 -10.66 10.01 8.44
N ALA A 23 -10.47 11.22 7.88
CA ALA A 23 -11.34 11.79 6.85
C ALA A 23 -11.47 10.92 5.58
N ASN A 24 -10.46 10.12 5.22
CA ASN A 24 -10.45 9.26 4.03
C ASN A 24 -10.14 7.79 4.34
N LYS A 25 -10.63 7.27 5.47
CA LYS A 25 -10.40 5.85 5.83
C LYS A 25 -11.23 4.92 4.94
N ARG A 26 -10.64 4.46 3.83
CA ARG A 26 -10.98 3.14 3.26
C ARG A 26 -10.92 2.11 4.39
N LYS A 27 -11.85 1.15 4.44
CA LYS A 27 -11.94 0.11 5.50
C LYS A 27 -10.58 -0.59 5.62
N LYS A 28 -9.77 -0.13 6.57
CA LYS A 28 -8.36 -0.48 6.72
C LYS A 28 -8.30 -1.98 7.04
N GLY A 29 -7.61 -2.74 6.20
CA GLY A 29 -7.50 -4.20 6.33
C GLY A 29 -8.54 -5.04 5.56
N LYS A 30 -9.49 -4.42 4.85
CA LYS A 30 -10.39 -5.17 3.94
C LYS A 30 -9.96 -4.95 2.50
N HIS A 31 -9.66 -6.03 1.79
CA HIS A 31 -9.43 -5.99 0.36
C HIS A 31 -10.75 -5.66 -0.34
N GLN A 32 -10.69 -4.69 -1.24
CA GLN A 32 -11.79 -4.38 -2.14
C GLN A 32 -11.61 -5.23 -3.40
N CYS A 33 -12.65 -5.96 -3.78
CA CYS A 33 -12.68 -6.69 -5.02
C CYS A 33 -12.84 -5.71 -6.20
N PRO A 34 -11.93 -5.67 -7.19
CA PRO A 34 -12.08 -4.83 -8.38
C PRO A 34 -13.28 -5.23 -9.26
N ILE A 35 -13.75 -6.49 -9.17
CA ILE A 35 -14.84 -7.00 -10.00
C ILE A 35 -16.19 -6.53 -9.44
N CYS A 36 -16.55 -6.97 -8.24
CA CYS A 36 -17.84 -6.62 -7.63
C CYS A 36 -17.82 -5.37 -6.74
N LYS A 37 -16.65 -4.73 -6.56
CA LYS A 37 -16.44 -3.53 -5.71
C LYS A 37 -16.74 -3.72 -4.23
N GLU A 38 -17.07 -4.94 -3.79
CA GLU A 38 -17.33 -5.30 -2.40
C GLU A 38 -16.03 -5.49 -1.62
N TYR A 39 -16.14 -5.38 -0.30
CA TYR A 39 -15.03 -5.56 0.63
C TYR A 39 -15.07 -6.94 1.27
N GLY A 40 -13.90 -7.54 1.52
CA GLY A 40 -13.76 -8.76 2.32
C GLY A 40 -13.31 -10.00 1.55
N HIS A 41 -13.09 -9.90 0.24
CA HIS A 41 -12.51 -10.95 -0.57
C HIS A 41 -11.58 -10.39 -1.63
N HIS A 42 -10.72 -11.25 -2.17
CA HIS A 42 -9.87 -10.91 -3.31
C HIS A 42 -10.57 -11.25 -4.61
N TRP A 43 -10.18 -10.62 -5.71
CA TRP A 43 -10.78 -10.87 -7.02
C TRP A 43 -10.79 -12.35 -7.46
N PRO A 44 -9.77 -13.20 -7.17
CA PRO A 44 -9.79 -14.60 -7.61
C PRO A 44 -10.88 -15.43 -6.92
N SER A 45 -11.30 -15.02 -5.72
CA SER A 45 -12.38 -15.67 -4.96
C SER A 45 -13.72 -14.95 -5.09
N CYS A 46 -13.84 -14.00 -6.04
CA CYS A 46 -15.07 -13.28 -6.27
C CYS A 46 -16.12 -14.20 -6.89
N LYS A 47 -17.25 -14.37 -6.19
CA LYS A 47 -18.38 -15.18 -6.67
C LYS A 47 -19.30 -14.44 -7.66
N LYS A 48 -19.19 -13.11 -7.73
CA LYS A 48 -20.05 -12.23 -8.55
C LYS A 48 -19.42 -11.86 -9.89
N GLY A 49 -18.16 -12.20 -10.12
CA GLY A 49 -17.48 -11.85 -11.36
C GLY A 49 -17.92 -12.73 -12.52
N SER A 50 -18.16 -12.12 -13.68
CA SER A 50 -18.31 -12.89 -14.91
C SER A 50 -16.97 -13.51 -15.30
N LYS A 51 -17.01 -14.53 -16.17
CA LYS A 51 -15.79 -15.14 -16.70
C LYS A 51 -14.96 -14.13 -17.50
N GLU A 52 -15.66 -13.24 -18.20
CA GLU A 52 -15.11 -12.13 -18.97
C GLU A 52 -14.39 -11.11 -18.08
N ASP A 53 -14.98 -10.73 -16.93
CA ASP A 53 -14.35 -9.80 -15.99
C ASP A 53 -13.05 -10.37 -15.39
N ILE A 54 -13.05 -11.69 -15.16
CA ILE A 54 -11.88 -12.42 -14.65
C ILE A 54 -10.76 -12.47 -15.71
N GLU A 55 -11.12 -12.72 -16.97
CA GLU A 55 -10.17 -12.74 -18.09
C GLU A 55 -9.64 -11.33 -18.38
N ALA A 56 -10.51 -10.32 -18.44
CA ALA A 56 -10.13 -8.92 -18.63
C ALA A 56 -9.16 -8.40 -17.56
N ILE A 57 -9.31 -8.80 -16.30
CA ILE A 57 -8.34 -8.43 -15.25
C ILE A 57 -7.01 -9.17 -15.40
N LYS A 58 -7.03 -10.44 -15.83
CA LYS A 58 -5.80 -11.19 -16.10
C LYS A 58 -5.03 -10.57 -17.27
N ASP A 59 -5.74 -10.23 -18.34
CA ASP A 59 -5.18 -9.69 -19.58
C ASP A 59 -4.83 -8.21 -19.48
N GLY A 60 -5.65 -7.41 -18.80
CA GLY A 60 -5.47 -5.97 -18.59
C GLY A 60 -4.31 -5.61 -17.66
N THR A 61 -3.64 -6.58 -17.05
CA THR A 61 -2.40 -6.33 -16.31
C THR A 61 -1.21 -6.73 -17.16
N THR A 62 -0.91 -5.93 -18.18
CA THR A 62 0.25 -6.18 -19.05
C THR A 62 1.53 -6.27 -18.20
N LYS A 63 2.46 -7.13 -18.61
CA LYS A 63 3.74 -7.30 -17.89
C LYS A 63 4.49 -5.97 -17.79
N GLU A 64 4.37 -5.12 -18.80
CA GLU A 64 4.91 -3.75 -18.81
C GLU A 64 4.28 -2.86 -17.74
N GLU A 65 2.95 -2.85 -17.61
CA GLU A 65 2.29 -2.02 -16.60
C GLU A 65 2.64 -2.47 -15.17
N LYS A 66 2.75 -3.79 -14.95
CA LYS A 66 3.24 -4.34 -13.67
C LYS A 66 4.68 -3.88 -13.38
N ARG A 67 5.55 -3.94 -14.39
CA ARG A 67 6.96 -3.52 -14.27
C ARG A 67 7.07 -2.01 -14.00
N TYR A 68 6.30 -1.18 -14.69
CA TYR A 68 6.23 0.25 -14.46
C TYR A 68 5.79 0.57 -13.02
N LYS A 69 4.71 -0.04 -12.53
CA LYS A 69 4.22 0.15 -11.15
C LYS A 69 5.26 -0.27 -10.11
N HIS A 70 5.94 -1.39 -10.31
CA HIS A 70 7.02 -1.85 -9.42
C HIS A 70 8.20 -0.87 -9.39
N ASN A 71 8.64 -0.41 -10.57
CA ASN A 71 9.73 0.56 -10.66
C ASN A 71 9.36 1.92 -10.05
N HIS A 72 8.15 2.41 -10.30
CA HIS A 72 7.66 3.68 -9.75
C HIS A 72 7.55 3.64 -8.21
N THR A 73 7.03 2.53 -7.65
CA THR A 73 7.00 2.35 -6.19
C THR A 73 8.40 2.23 -5.59
N LYS A 74 9.35 1.60 -6.28
CA LYS A 74 10.76 1.54 -5.85
C LYS A 74 11.42 2.92 -5.86
N ILE A 75 11.17 3.74 -6.87
CA ILE A 75 11.67 5.12 -6.95
C ILE A 75 11.08 5.96 -5.82
N HIS A 76 9.77 5.88 -5.56
CA HIS A 76 9.13 6.60 -4.46
C HIS A 76 9.72 6.21 -3.08
N CYS A 77 10.03 4.94 -2.84
CA CYS A 77 10.68 4.50 -1.60
C CYS A 77 12.15 4.91 -1.46
N ALA A 78 12.84 5.28 -2.55
CA ALA A 78 14.25 5.68 -2.51
C ALA A 78 14.45 7.18 -2.25
N MET A 79 13.39 7.99 -2.39
CA MET A 79 13.42 9.45 -2.20
C MET A 79 12.89 9.89 -0.82
N GLY A 80 12.58 8.96 0.08
CA GLY A 80 12.02 9.21 1.41
C GLY A 80 12.84 8.61 2.53
#